data_AF-A0A1X0R8X6-F1
#
_entry.id   AF-A0A1X0R8X6-F1
#
_cell.length_a   1.000
_cell.length_b   1.000
_cell.length_c   1.000
_cell.angle_alpha   90.00
_cell.angle_beta   90.00
_cell.angle_gamma   90.00
#
_symmetry.space_group_name_H-M   'P 1'
#
loop_
_entity.id
_entity.type
_entity.pdbx_description
1 polymer ?
#
loop_
_entity_poly.entity_id
_entity_poly.type
_entity_poly.pdbx_seq_one_letter_code
_entity_poly.pdbx_strand_id
1 'polypeptide(L)' 'DYQKLIRNLKKEEYDVIGYAKKFYGNEDHGTRISLLKSICQQLRECSLVGHVFVSFNFQT' A
#
# COMPACT_ATOMS: atom_id res chain seq x y z
N ASP A 1 -11.82 8.35 14.10
CA ASP A 1 -11.06 9.01 13.02
C ASP A 1 -9.75 8.24 12.79
N TYR A 2 -9.67 7.52 11.66
CA TYR A 2 -8.55 6.62 11.34
C TYR A 2 -7.21 7.37 11.21
N GLN A 3 -7.25 8.59 10.68
CA GLN A 3 -6.05 9.43 10.51
C GLN A 3 -5.43 9.82 11.85
N LYS A 4 -6.27 10.06 12.87
CA LYS A 4 -5.82 10.36 14.22
C LYS A 4 -5.12 9.15 14.86
N LEU A 5 -5.64 7.95 14.65
CA LEU A 5 -5.04 6.70 15.15
C LEU A 5 -3.63 6.49 14.58
N ILE A 6 -3.47 6.58 13.25
CA ILE A 6 -2.16 6.38 12.60
C ILE A 6 -1.13 7.42 13.08
N ARG A 7 -1.54 8.69 13.19
CA ARG A 7 -0.65 9.74 13.68
C ARG A 7 -0.21 9.49 15.13
N ASN A 8 -1.08 8.94 15.97
CA ASN A 8 -0.72 8.59 17.34
C ASN A 8 0.26 7.42 17.37
N LEU A 9 0.04 6.37 16.59
CA LEU A 9 0.98 5.23 16.47
C LEU A 9 2.39 5.70 16.06
N LYS A 10 2.47 6.66 15.12
CA LYS A 10 3.76 7.25 14.74
C LYS A 10 4.40 8.08 15.84
N LYS A 11 3.62 8.82 16.63
CA LYS A 11 4.13 9.57 17.80
C LYS A 11 4.64 8.65 18.91
N GLU A 12 4.05 7.48 19.02
CA GLU A 12 4.48 6.40 19.93
C GLU A 12 5.63 5.57 19.34
N GLU A 13 6.24 6.03 18.24
CA GLU A 13 7.42 5.43 17.60
C GLU A 13 7.19 4.01 17.03
N TYR A 14 5.93 3.59 16.85
CA TYR A 14 5.62 2.36 16.14
C TYR A 14 5.94 2.48 14.65
N ASP A 15 6.50 1.41 14.09
CA ASP A 15 6.59 1.27 12.65
C ASP A 15 5.30 0.69 12.08
N VAL A 16 4.73 1.42 11.11
CA VAL A 16 3.46 1.07 10.49
C VAL A 16 3.79 0.38 9.18
N ILE A 17 3.40 -0.90 9.09
CA ILE A 17 3.66 -1.72 7.91
C ILE A 17 2.40 -1.76 7.04
N GLY A 18 2.52 -1.33 5.80
CA GLY A 18 1.47 -1.42 4.79
C GLY A 18 1.52 -2.75 4.04
N TYR A 19 0.36 -3.31 3.75
CA TYR A 19 0.24 -4.46 2.85
C TYR A 19 -0.66 -4.09 1.67
N ALA A 20 -0.16 -4.35 0.46
CA ALA A 20 -0.90 -4.17 -0.77
C ALA A 20 -0.97 -5.49 -1.53
N LYS A 21 -2.14 -5.78 -2.12
CA LYS A 21 -2.32 -6.96 -2.97
C LYS A 21 -3.08 -6.58 -4.22
N LYS A 22 -2.59 -7.02 -5.38
CA LYS A 22 -3.31 -6.90 -6.64
C LYS A 22 -3.36 -8.23 -7.37
N PHE A 23 -4.58 -8.72 -7.57
CA PHE A 23 -4.87 -9.91 -8.34
C PHE A 23 -5.00 -9.60 -9.83
N TYR A 24 -4.94 -10.64 -10.65
CA TYR A 24 -5.32 -10.58 -12.06
C TYR A 24 -6.78 -10.14 -12.18
N GLY A 25 -7.02 -9.22 -13.09
CA GLY A 25 -8.35 -8.83 -13.55
C GLY A 25 -8.33 -8.71 -15.07
N ASN A 26 -9.32 -8.01 -15.61
CA ASN A 26 -9.44 -7.78 -17.06
C ASN A 26 -8.50 -6.67 -17.58
N GLU A 27 -7.81 -5.97 -16.68
CA GLU A 27 -6.82 -4.95 -17.04
C GLU A 27 -5.52 -5.55 -17.59
N ASP A 28 -4.87 -4.80 -18.48
CA ASP A 28 -3.56 -5.15 -18.98
C ASP A 28 -2.46 -5.03 -17.91
N HIS A 29 -1.29 -5.59 -18.22
CA HIS A 29 -0.15 -5.63 -17.31
C HIS A 29 0.33 -4.24 -16.86
N GLY A 30 0.37 -3.27 -17.78
CA GLY A 30 0.82 -1.91 -17.49
C GLY A 30 -0.15 -1.18 -16.57
N THR A 31 -1.45 -1.27 -16.87
CA THR A 31 -2.51 -0.72 -16.01
C THR A 31 -2.44 -1.30 -14.61
N ARG A 32 -2.23 -2.61 -14.49
CA ARG A 32 -2.09 -3.27 -13.19
C ARG A 32 -0.90 -2.76 -12.38
N ILE A 33 0.26 -2.57 -13.01
CA ILE A 33 1.44 -2.00 -12.34
C ILE A 33 1.13 -0.57 -11.87
N SER A 34 0.47 0.23 -12.71
CA SER A 34 0.10 1.61 -12.36
C SER A 34 -0.83 1.67 -11.15
N LEU A 35 -1.86 0.82 -11.11
CA LEU A 35 -2.77 0.69 -9.98
C LEU A 35 -2.02 0.28 -8.70
N LEU A 36 -1.13 -0.70 -8.81
CA LEU A 36 -0.33 -1.16 -7.67
C LEU A 36 0.56 -0.05 -7.10
N LYS A 37 1.19 0.73 -7.98
CA LYS A 37 1.99 1.91 -7.58
C LYS A 37 1.13 2.95 -6.87
N SER A 38 -0.06 3.24 -7.40
CA SER A 38 -1.01 4.19 -6.79
C SER A 38 -1.42 3.75 -5.38
N ILE A 39 -1.74 2.46 -5.18
CA ILE A 39 -2.03 1.92 -3.85
C ILE A 39 -0.84 2.09 -2.90
N CYS A 40 0.38 1.78 -3.36
CA CYS A 40 1.58 1.94 -2.54
C CYS A 40 1.83 3.41 -2.15
N GLN A 41 1.57 4.34 -3.08
CA GLN A 41 1.70 5.76 -2.82
C GLN A 41 0.68 6.24 -1.78
N GLN A 42 -0.58 5.83 -1.91
CA GLN A 42 -1.62 6.16 -0.93
C GLN A 42 -1.30 5.61 0.47
N LEU A 43 -0.77 4.38 0.56
CA LEU A 43 -0.35 3.83 1.85
C LEU A 43 0.77 4.67 2.49
N ARG A 44 1.72 5.18 1.70
CA ARG A 44 2.79 6.05 2.21
C ARG A 44 2.28 7.41 2.64
N GLU A 45 1.45 8.06 1.82
CA GLU A 45 1.01 9.44 2.04
C GLU A 45 -0.12 9.54 3.06
N CYS A 46 -1.10 8.63 2.99
CA CYS A 46 -2.29 8.69 3.82
C CYS A 46 -2.19 7.80 5.07
N SER A 47 -1.52 6.65 4.97
CA SER A 47 -1.38 5.72 6.09
C SER A 47 -0.02 5.80 6.77
N LEU A 48 0.85 6.72 6.35
CA LEU A 48 2.17 7.00 6.94
C LEU A 48 3.02 5.75 7.15
N VAL A 49 2.89 4.75 6.27
CA VAL A 49 3.61 3.48 6.42
C VAL A 49 5.09 3.66 6.16
N GLY A 50 5.95 3.04 6.99
CA GLY A 50 7.40 3.03 6.78
C GLY A 50 7.82 2.06 5.68
N HIS A 51 7.14 0.92 5.62
CA HIS A 51 7.39 -0.15 4.66
C HIS A 51 6.09 -0.61 4.02
N VAL A 52 6.16 -1.01 2.75
CA VAL A 52 5.04 -1.61 2.02
C VAL A 52 5.47 -2.97 1.50
N PHE A 53 4.76 -4.02 1.93
CA PHE A 53 4.87 -5.35 1.34
C PHE A 53 3.80 -5.52 0.29
N VAL A 54 4.20 -6.02 -0.87
CA VAL A 54 3.32 -6.14 -2.02
C VAL A 54 3.25 -7.57 -2.47
N SER A 55 2.02 -8.10 -2.55
CA SER A 55 1.75 -9.38 -3.19
C SER A 55 1.11 -9.13 -4.56
N PHE A 56 1.80 -9.55 -5.61
CA PHE A 56 1.28 -9.62 -6.96
C PHE A 56 1.58 -11.00 -7.51
N ASN A 57 0.68 -11.56 -8.31
CA ASN A 57 0.97 -12.79 -9.05
C ASN A 57 1.59 -12.40 -10.40
N PHE A 58 2.73 -12.99 -10.78
CA PHE A 58 3.22 -13.03 -12.16
C PHE A 58 2.83 -14.39 -12.76
N GLN A 59 2.04 -14.39 -13.83
CA GLN A 59 2.05 -15.48 -14.80
C GLN A 59 3.06 -15.05 -15.85
N THR A 60 4.19 -15.76 -15.86
CA THR A 60 5.17 -15.79 -16.96
C THR A 60 4.60 -16.55 -18.13
#